data_AF-A0AAN6GQ28-F1
#
_entry.id   AF-A0AAN6GQ28-F1
#
_cell.length_a   1.000
_cell.length_b   1.000
_cell.length_c   1.000
_cell.angle_alpha   90.00
_cell.angle_beta   90.00
_cell.angle_gamma   90.00
#
_symmetry.space_group_name_H-M   'P 1'
#
loop_
_entity.id
_entity.type
_entity.pdbx_description
1 polymer ?
#
loop_
_entity_poly.entity_id
_entity_poly.type
_entity_poly.pdbx_seq_one_letter_code
_entity_poly.pdbx_strand_id
1 'polypeptide(L)' 'MKMELKKVQKEHPFELATYNIHDKTLPEQAKWQKKYIFDIPVLHVDGQEVLRHRITDKSRVKLLKALQNARKGQEAPL' A
#
# COMPACT_ATOMS: atom_id res chain seq x y z
N MET A 1 -4.96 -10.55 5.32
CA MET A 1 -4.57 -9.44 4.44
C MET A 1 -4.18 -9.88 3.02
N LYS A 2 -3.23 -10.81 2.84
CA LYS A 2 -2.78 -11.25 1.50
C LYS A 2 -3.91 -11.77 0.57
N MET A 3 -4.88 -12.52 1.10
CA MET A 3 -6.00 -13.04 0.29
C MET A 3 -6.91 -11.92 -0.24
N GLU A 4 -7.18 -10.91 0.59
CA GLU A 4 -8.00 -9.76 0.21
C GLU A 4 -7.31 -8.91 -0.86
N LEU A 5 -5.99 -8.71 -0.75
CA LEU A 5 -5.21 -8.04 -1.79
C LEU A 5 -5.23 -8.82 -3.11
N LYS A 6 -5.15 -10.15 -3.08
CA LYS A 6 -5.27 -10.98 -4.30
C LYS A 6 -6.63 -10.82 -4.99
N LYS A 7 -7.73 -10.64 -4.22
CA LYS A 7 -9.05 -10.36 -4.80
C LYS A 7 -9.05 -9.00 -5.52
N VAL A 8 -8.55 -7.96 -4.83
CA VAL A 8 -8.43 -6.63 -5.43
C VAL A 8 -7.51 -6.65 -6.66
N GLN A 9 -6.43 -7.43 -6.64
CA GLN A 9 -5.48 -7.54 -7.75
C GLN A 9 -6.10 -8.18 -9.01
N LYS A 10 -7.09 -9.06 -8.85
CA LYS A 10 -7.83 -9.63 -9.99
C LYS A 10 -8.72 -8.59 -10.67
N GLU A 11 -9.35 -7.73 -9.89
CA GLU A 11 -10.24 -6.67 -10.40
C GLU A 11 -9.44 -5.45 -10.91
N HIS A 12 -8.32 -5.16 -10.27
CA HIS A 12 -7.43 -4.04 -10.55
C HIS A 12 -5.98 -4.52 -10.55
N PRO A 13 -5.36 -4.77 -11.72
CA PRO A 13 -3.96 -5.17 -11.78
C PRO A 13 -3.05 -4.10 -11.17
N PHE A 14 -2.21 -4.52 -10.22
CA PHE A 14 -1.17 -3.68 -9.62
C PHE A 14 0.04 -4.55 -9.26
N GLU A 15 1.21 -3.91 -9.19
CA GLU A 15 2.42 -4.53 -8.64
C GLU A 15 2.45 -4.40 -7.11
N LEU A 16 2.79 -5.48 -6.42
CA LEU A 16 2.86 -5.52 -4.97
C LEU A 16 4.30 -5.77 -4.53
N ALA A 17 4.94 -4.74 -3.97
CA ALA A 17 6.24 -4.85 -3.31
C ALA A 17 6.06 -4.90 -1.79
N THR A 18 6.97 -5.60 -1.09
CA THR A 18 7.01 -5.64 0.37
C THR A 18 8.27 -4.98 0.89
N TYR A 19 8.14 -4.16 1.92
CA TYR A 19 9.26 -3.54 2.61
C TYR A 19 9.32 -4.05 4.05
N ASN A 20 10.42 -4.71 4.44
CA ASN A 20 10.57 -5.25 5.78
C ASN A 20 11.16 -4.19 6.72
N ILE A 21 10.33 -3.58 7.56
CA ILE A 21 10.78 -2.56 8.51
C ILE A 21 11.68 -3.09 9.63
N HIS A 22 11.96 -4.39 9.70
CA HIS A 22 12.96 -4.97 10.63
C HIS A 22 14.31 -5.25 9.97
N ASP A 23 14.40 -5.11 8.64
CA ASP A 23 15.63 -5.35 7.89
C ASP A 23 16.53 -4.11 7.87
N LYS A 24 17.50 -4.08 8.78
CA LYS A 24 18.44 -2.96 8.96
C LYS A 24 19.33 -2.70 7.73
N THR A 25 19.34 -3.59 6.73
CA THR A 25 20.10 -3.39 5.49
C THR A 25 19.37 -2.52 4.47
N LEU A 26 18.06 -2.30 4.65
CA LEU A 26 17.25 -1.52 3.72
C LEU A 26 17.43 0.00 3.89
N PRO A 27 17.43 0.78 2.79
CA PRO A 27 17.47 2.23 2.86
C PRO A 27 16.22 2.78 3.53
N GLU A 28 16.37 3.84 4.34
CA GLU A 28 15.29 4.46 5.12
C GLU A 28 14.61 3.54 6.17
N GLN A 29 15.20 2.39 6.49
CA GLN A 29 14.55 1.44 7.41
C GLN A 29 14.28 2.05 8.79
N ALA A 30 15.23 2.80 9.35
CA ALA A 30 15.06 3.42 10.66
C ALA A 30 13.87 4.41 10.70
N LYS A 31 13.65 5.15 9.60
CA LYS A 31 12.51 6.06 9.44
C LYS A 31 11.19 5.28 9.43
N TRP A 32 11.10 4.23 8.63
CA TRP A 32 9.88 3.43 8.51
C TRP A 32 9.59 2.58 9.76
N GLN A 33 10.63 2.03 10.39
CA GLN A 33 10.52 1.33 11.66
C GLN A 33 9.96 2.26 12.74
N LYS A 34 10.55 3.45 12.93
CA LYS A 34 10.06 4.43 13.90
C LYS A 34 8.61 4.83 13.64
N LYS A 35 8.21 4.93 12.38
CA LYS A 35 6.87 5.35 11.98
C LYS A 35 5.80 4.27 12.19
N TYR A 36 6.14 2.99 12.00
CA TYR A 36 5.15 1.93 11.84
C TYR A 36 5.32 0.69 12.73
N ILE A 37 6.33 0.62 13.60
CA ILE A 37 6.62 -0.59 14.40
C ILE A 37 5.40 -1.16 15.15
N PHE A 38 4.47 -0.32 15.58
CA PHE A 38 3.24 -0.73 16.29
C PHE A 38 2.00 -0.88 15.39
N ASP A 39 2.11 -0.51 14.11
CA ASP A 39 0.99 -0.34 13.19
C ASP A 39 1.04 -1.24 11.95
N ILE A 40 1.97 -2.19 11.90
CA ILE A 40 2.07 -3.13 10.78
C ILE A 40 0.92 -4.15 10.77
N PRO A 41 0.47 -4.61 9.59
CA PRO A 41 0.90 -4.21 8.25
C PRO A 41 0.33 -2.86 7.78
N VAL A 42 1.14 -2.08 7.06
CA VAL A 42 0.76 -0.80 6.43
C VAL A 42 0.83 -0.95 4.91
N LEU A 43 -0.12 -0.35 4.19
CA LEU A 43 -0.08 -0.28 2.73
C LEU A 43 -0.03 1.15 2.26
N HIS A 44 0.83 1.37 1.28
CA HIS A 44 0.88 2.58 0.48
C HIS A 44 0.49 2.26 -0.95
N VAL A 45 -0.16 3.21 -1.62
CA VAL A 45 -0.39 3.21 -3.07
C VAL A 45 0.23 4.50 -3.58
N ASP A 46 1.19 4.40 -4.49
CA ASP A 46 1.90 5.55 -5.07
C ASP A 46 2.44 6.55 -4.01
N GLY A 47 3.08 6.01 -2.97
CA GLY A 47 3.60 6.80 -1.84
C GLY A 47 2.56 7.27 -0.83
N GLN A 48 1.25 7.15 -1.11
CA GLN A 48 0.19 7.55 -0.20
C GLN A 48 -0.25 6.40 0.72
N GLU A 49 -0.26 6.64 2.03
CA GLU A 49 -0.75 5.67 3.01
C GLU A 49 -2.28 5.47 2.91
N VAL A 50 -2.68 4.25 2.57
CA VAL A 50 -4.09 3.89 2.40
C VAL A 50 -4.67 3.21 3.63
N LEU A 51 -3.92 2.31 4.28
CA LEU A 51 -4.42 1.58 5.46
C LEU A 51 -3.33 1.01 6.36
N ARG A 52 -3.72 0.70 7.60
CA ARG A 52 -2.92 0.05 8.66
C ARG A 52 -3.69 -1.14 9.25
N HIS A 53 -2.98 -2.10 9.85
CA HIS A 53 -3.46 -3.32 10.53
C HIS A 53 -4.29 -4.31 9.69
N ARG A 54 -5.46 -3.89 9.19
CA ARG A 54 -6.42 -4.79 8.53
C ARG A 54 -7.19 -4.09 7.42
N ILE A 55 -7.60 -4.89 6.44
CA ILE A 55 -8.53 -4.45 5.40
C ILE A 55 -9.96 -4.55 5.96
N THR A 56 -10.55 -3.40 6.21
CA THR A 56 -11.98 -3.16 6.46
C THR A 56 -12.67 -2.64 5.19
N ASP A 57 -14.00 -2.64 5.14
CA ASP A 57 -14.76 -2.07 4.01
C ASP A 57 -14.39 -0.60 3.73
N LYS A 58 -14.25 0.21 4.79
CA LYS A 58 -13.80 1.61 4.68
C LYS A 58 -12.42 1.70 4.02
N SER A 59 -11.47 0.88 4.46
CA SER A 59 -10.12 0.88 3.89
C SER A 59 -10.07 0.29 2.48
N ARG A 60 -10.98 -0.63 2.12
CA ARG A 60 -11.12 -1.18 0.78
C ARG A 60 -11.56 -0.10 -0.20
N VAL A 61 -12.56 0.71 0.16
CA VAL A 61 -12.99 1.86 -0.66
C VAL A 61 -11.84 2.84 -0.86
N LYS A 62 -11.08 3.14 0.21
CA LYS A 62 -9.91 4.03 0.12
C LYS A 62 -8.80 3.45 -0.78
N LEU A 63 -8.53 2.15 -0.69
CA LEU A 63 -7.59 1.44 -1.56
C LEU A 63 -8.01 1.52 -3.03
N LEU A 64 -9.27 1.22 -3.34
CA LEU A 64 -9.79 1.28 -4.71
C LEU A 64 -9.71 2.70 -5.29
N LYS A 65 -10.07 3.71 -4.50
CA LYS A 65 -9.94 5.12 -4.92
C LYS A 65 -8.48 5.51 -5.18
N ALA A 66 -7.56 5.08 -4.32
CA ALA A 66 -6.14 5.34 -4.51
C ALA A 66 -5.59 4.66 -5.79
N LEU A 67 -5.97 3.41 -6.05
CA LEU A 67 -5.58 2.69 -7.27
C LEU A 67 -6.13 3.38 -8.54
N GLN A 68 -7.37 3.87 -8.52
CA GLN A 68 -7.95 4.61 -9.63
C GLN A 68 -7.22 5.94 -9.88
N ASN A 69 -6.87 6.66 -8.82
CA ASN A 69 -6.14 7.92 -8.92
C ASN A 69 -4.72 7.72 -9.45
N ALA A 70 -4.01 6.69 -8.97
CA ALA A 70 -2.68 6.34 -9.45
C ALA A 70 -2.70 6.04 -10.96
N ARG A 71 -3.70 5.29 -11.43
CA ARG A 71 -3.89 5.01 -12.85
C ARG A 71 -4.19 6.27 -13.67
N LYS A 72 -5.06 7.16 -13.18
CA LYS A 72 -5.35 8.44 -13.86
C LYS A 72 -4.14 9.38 -13.95
N GLY A 73 -3.29 9.39 -12.91
CA GLY A 73 -2.03 10.13 -12.91
C GLY A 73 -1.03 9.62 -13.95
N GLN A 74 -1.14 8.35 -14.35
CA GLN A 74 -0.35 7.75 -15.43
C GLN A 74 -0.97 7.95 -16.83
N GLU A 75 -2.24 8.34 -16.94
CA GLU A 75 -2.95 8.58 -18.21
C GLU A 75 -2.99 10.08 -18.62
N ALA A 76 -2.37 10.99 -17.87
CA ALA A 76 -2.24 12.39 -18.28
C ALA A 76 -1.16 12.54 -19.37
N PRO A 77 -1.51 12.93 -20.62
CA PRO A 77 -0.51 13.19 -21.64
C PRO A 77 0.18 14.54 -21.37
N LEU A 78 1.47 14.58 -21.74
CA LEU A 78 2.27 15.79 -21.92
C LEU A 78 1.58 16.80 -22.85
#